data_AF-J1ITZ5-F1
#
_entry.id   AF-J1ITZ5-F1
#
_cell.length_a   1.000
_cell.length_b   1.000
_cell.length_c   1.000
_cell.angle_alpha   90.00
_cell.angle_beta   90.00
_cell.angle_gamma   90.00
#
_symmetry.space_group_name_H-M   'P 1'
#
loop_
_entity.id
_entity.type
_entity.pdbx_description
1 polymer ?
#
loop_
_entity_poly.entity_id
_entity_poly.type
_entity_poly.pdbx_seq_one_letter_code
_entity_poly.pdbx_strand_id
1 'polypeptide(L)' 'MLNIHQNGVGECGTYSYEIAEMKVEQVRECARQNEHPLQCIMESK' A
#
# COMPACT_ATOMS: atom_id res chain seq x y z
N MET A 1 0.19 11.20 -0.14
CA MET A 1 -1.11 11.21 0.57
C MET A 1 -2.15 12.04 -0.17
N LEU A 2 -1.95 13.35 -0.37
CA LEU A 2 -2.95 14.21 -1.04
C LEU A 2 -3.43 13.69 -2.40
N ASN A 3 -2.52 13.10 -3.19
CA ASN A 3 -2.86 12.45 -4.46
C ASN A 3 -3.92 11.33 -4.30
N ILE A 4 -3.78 10.47 -3.30
CA ILE A 4 -4.73 9.37 -3.01
C ILE A 4 -6.06 9.95 -2.56
N HIS A 5 -6.03 11.00 -1.73
CA HIS A 5 -7.25 11.65 -1.25
C HIS A 5 -8.07 12.26 -2.40
N GLN A 6 -7.40 12.84 -3.40
CA GLN A 6 -8.05 13.47 -4.55
C GLN A 6 -8.45 12.47 -5.66
N ASN A 7 -7.65 11.42 -5.88
CA ASN A 7 -7.80 10.52 -7.03
C ASN A 7 -8.24 9.09 -6.64
N GLY A 8 -8.47 8.82 -5.35
CA GLY A 8 -8.88 7.51 -4.82
C GLY A 8 -7.75 6.47 -4.71
N VAL A 9 -6.70 6.57 -5.53
CA VAL A 9 -5.55 5.67 -5.54
C VAL A 9 -4.25 6.44 -5.83
N GLY A 10 -3.10 5.86 -5.49
CA GLY A 10 -1.81 6.44 -5.82
C GLY A 10 -0.68 5.41 -5.71
N GLU A 11 0.33 5.57 -6.57
CA GLU A 11 1.54 4.75 -6.55
C GLU A 11 2.41 5.12 -5.34
N CYS A 12 2.75 4.14 -4.52
CA CYS A 12 3.65 4.31 -3.37
C CYS A 12 5.14 4.13 -3.73
N GLY A 13 5.43 3.45 -4.84
CA GLY A 13 6.77 3.21 -5.36
C GLY A 13 6.86 1.90 -6.16
N THR A 14 7.94 1.74 -6.93
CA THR A 14 8.24 0.51 -7.68
C THR A 14 9.40 -0.24 -7.03
N TYR A 15 9.24 -1.55 -6.84
CA TYR A 15 10.19 -2.42 -6.16
C TYR A 15 10.30 -3.77 -6.88
N SER A 16 11.30 -4.58 -6.54
CA SER A 16 11.30 -6.00 -6.89
C SER A 16 10.14 -6.72 -6.19
N TYR A 17 9.70 -7.85 -6.76
CA TYR A 17 8.54 -8.61 -6.27
C TYR A 17 8.60 -8.86 -4.75
N GLU A 18 9.70 -9.43 -4.26
CA GLU A 18 9.85 -9.79 -2.84
C GLU A 18 9.78 -8.57 -1.91
N ILE A 19 10.32 -7.44 -2.35
CA ILE A 19 10.28 -6.19 -1.57
C ILE A 19 8.88 -5.55 -1.61
N ALA A 20 8.20 -5.62 -2.76
CA ALA A 20 6.83 -5.13 -2.89
C ALA A 20 5.87 -5.94 -1.99
N GLU A 21 5.97 -7.27 -2.02
CA GLU A 21 5.17 -8.19 -1.21
C GLU A 21 5.35 -7.90 0.29
N MET A 22 6.60 -7.81 0.76
CA MET A 22 6.90 -7.50 2.16
C MET A 22 6.32 -6.14 2.59
N LYS A 23 6.45 -5.11 1.75
CA LYS A 23 5.95 -3.76 2.07
C LYS A 23 4.42 -3.71 2.11
N VAL A 24 3.74 -4.41 1.21
CA VAL A 24 2.27 -4.52 1.22
C VAL A 24 1.80 -5.14 2.52
N GLU A 25 2.41 -6.25 2.94
CA GLU A 25 2.03 -6.93 4.17
C GLU A 25 2.26 -6.06 5.42
N GLN A 26 3.41 -5.38 5.50
CA GLN A 26 3.71 -4.45 6.60
C GLN A 26 2.66 -3.34 6.73
N VAL A 27 2.25 -2.73 5.61
CA VAL A 27 1.25 -1.66 5.62
C VAL A 27 -0.13 -2.20 6.03
N ARG A 28 -0.52 -3.37 5.51
CA ARG A 28 -1.81 -4.00 5.83
C ARG A 28 -1.90 -4.37 7.31
N GLU A 29 -0.84 -4.95 7.87
CA GLU A 29 -0.81 -5.32 9.28
C GLU A 29 -0.83 -4.08 10.18
N CYS A 30 -0.06 -3.05 9.85
CA CYS A 30 -0.08 -1.78 10.57
C CYS A 30 -1.48 -1.13 10.55
N ALA A 31 -2.14 -1.09 9.40
CA ALA A 31 -3.50 -0.56 9.27
C ALA A 31 -4.50 -1.35 10.12
N ARG A 32 -4.42 -2.69 10.09
CA ARG A 32 -5.28 -3.58 10.87
C ARG A 32 -5.07 -3.40 12.36
N GLN A 33 -3.83 -3.32 12.84
CA GLN A 33 -3.49 -3.11 14.25
C GLN A 33 -4.01 -1.77 14.80
N ASN A 34 -4.13 -0.76 13.93
CA ASN A 34 -4.65 0.56 14.28
C ASN A 34 -6.13 0.74 13.91
N GLU A 35 -6.85 -0.34 13.63
CA GLU A 35 -8.29 -0.32 13.33
C GLU A 35 -8.65 0.60 12.14
N HIS A 36 -7.79 0.64 11.13
CA HIS A 36 -7.96 1.46 9.93
C HIS A 36 -8.26 0.62 8.69
N PRO A 37 -9.20 1.05 7.82
CA PRO A 37 -9.60 0.30 6.62
C PRO A 37 -8.63 0.50 5.43
N LEU A 38 -7.39 0.93 5.67
CA LEU A 38 -6.46 1.27 4.60
C LEU A 38 -6.15 0.03 3.74
N GLN A 39 -6.24 0.20 2.42
CA GLN A 39 -5.89 -0.83 1.45
C GLN A 39 -4.55 -0.51 0.79
N CYS A 40 -3.70 -1.52 0.67
CA CYS A 40 -2.44 -1.47 -0.06
C CYS A 40 -2.32 -2.75 -0.89
N ILE A 41 -1.95 -2.61 -2.15
CA ILE A 41 -1.79 -3.71 -3.11
C ILE A 41 -0.48 -3.54 -3.89
N MET A 42 0.00 -4.64 -4.47
CA MET A 42 1.06 -4.63 -5.47
C MET A 42 0.46 -4.95 -6.84
N GLU A 43 0.97 -4.30 -7.88
CA GLU A 43 0.60 -4.54 -9.27
C GLU A 43 1.86 -4.85 -10.08
N SER A 44 1.81 -5.87 -10.93
CA SER A 44 2.88 -6.15 -11.89
C SER A 44 2.78 -5.19 -13.07
N LYS A 45 3.87 -4.48 -13.36
CA LYS A 45 4.02 -3.69 -14.59
C LYS A 45 4.67 -4.50 -15.70
#